data_AF-A0AAN6MAB6-F1
#
_entry.id   AF-A0AAN6MAB6-F1
#
_cell.length_a   1.000
_cell.length_b   1.000
_cell.length_c   1.000
_cell.angle_alpha   90.00
_cell.angle_beta   90.00
_cell.angle_gamma   90.00
#
_symmetry.space_group_name_H-M   'P 1'
#
loop_
_entity.id
_entity.type
_entity.pdbx_description
1 polymer ?
#
loop_
_entity_poly.entity_id
_entity_poly.type
_entity_poly.pdbx_seq_one_letter_code
_entity_poly.pdbx_strand_id
1 'polypeptide(L)'
;MRCSPFVGGLEPRVRNFIDYIPDSKLSGFPNLPTTLYKDVDLRLDMQGITSNDEWNIQIQVNFGCKTTSLRPFAPTTVAGPALVSRTASLSLEEIRAILRATMCC
;
A
#
# COMPACT_ATOMS: atom_id res chain seq x y z
N MET A 1 -19.06 12.57 -4.75
CA MET A 1 -18.22 11.44 -4.31
C MET A 1 -18.35 11.36 -2.79
N ARG A 2 -18.89 10.27 -2.24
CA ARG A 2 -19.09 10.10 -0.80
C ARG A 2 -17.76 9.68 -0.17
N CYS A 3 -17.01 10.63 0.37
CA CYS A 3 -15.96 10.33 1.34
C CYS A 3 -16.64 10.21 2.70
N SER A 4 -16.71 9.00 3.24
CA SER A 4 -17.08 8.79 4.64
C SER A 4 -15.92 9.28 5.51
N PRO A 5 -16.16 10.04 6.59
CA PRO A 5 -15.09 10.54 7.43
C PRO A 5 -14.38 9.35 8.09
N PHE A 6 -13.17 9.01 7.63
CA PHE A 6 -12.39 7.97 8.26
C PHE A 6 -11.85 8.51 9.59
N VAL A 7 -12.22 7.82 10.67
CA VAL A 7 -11.83 8.12 12.04
C VAL A 7 -10.29 8.14 12.11
N GLY A 8 -9.71 9.29 12.49
CA GLY A 8 -8.26 9.62 12.46
C GLY A 8 -7.31 8.75 13.31
N GLY A 9 -7.64 7.49 13.57
CA GLY A 9 -6.78 6.52 14.26
C GLY A 9 -5.98 5.60 13.33
N LEU A 10 -6.30 5.55 12.03
CA LEU A 10 -5.72 4.58 11.09
C LEU A 10 -4.62 5.17 10.20
N GLU A 11 -4.72 6.46 9.89
CA GLU A 11 -3.70 7.21 9.15
C GLU A 11 -2.28 7.06 9.70
N PRO A 12 -2.01 7.22 11.02
CA PRO A 12 -0.63 7.13 11.51
C PRO A 12 -0.06 5.73 11.36
N ARG A 13 -0.88 4.67 11.46
CA ARG A 13 -0.39 3.29 11.34
C ARG A 13 -0.02 2.94 9.90
N VAL A 14 -0.85 3.35 8.94
CA VAL A 14 -0.59 3.14 7.50
C VAL A 14 0.58 4.01 7.04
N ARG A 15 0.62 5.29 7.44
CA ARG A 15 1.76 6.18 7.14
C ARG A 15 3.06 5.62 7.70
N ASN A 16 3.06 5.21 8.97
CA ASN A 16 4.24 4.59 9.58
C ASN A 16 4.63 3.31 8.85
N PHE A 17 3.67 2.48 8.42
CA PHE A 17 4.00 1.30 7.63
C PHE A 17 4.70 1.67 6.31
N ILE A 18 4.22 2.68 5.57
CA ILE A 18 4.83 3.18 4.33
C ILE A 18 6.27 3.68 4.57
N ASP A 19 6.50 4.44 5.64
CA ASP A 19 7.82 4.95 6.03
C ASP A 19 8.80 3.83 6.40
N TYR A 20 8.30 2.75 7.02
CA TYR A 20 9.12 1.61 7.44
C TYR A 20 9.33 0.57 6.33
N ILE A 21 8.76 0.73 5.13
CA ILE A 21 9.02 -0.19 4.03
C ILE A 21 10.48 -0.02 3.59
N PRO A 22 11.30 -1.08 3.67
CA PRO A 22 12.69 -1.00 3.24
C PRO A 22 12.76 -0.79 1.72
N ASP A 23 13.72 0.01 1.29
CA ASP A 23 13.92 0.41 -0.11
C ASP A 23 14.14 -0.78 -1.05
N SER A 24 14.72 -1.86 -0.52
CA SER A 24 14.90 -3.14 -1.23
C SER A 24 13.58 -3.84 -1.60
N LYS A 25 12.45 -3.44 -0.98
CA LYS A 25 11.10 -3.94 -1.29
C LYS A 25 10.31 -3.01 -2.18
N LEU A 26 10.79 -1.77 -2.35
CA LEU A 26 10.24 -0.78 -3.26
C LEU A 26 11.03 -0.72 -4.59
N SER A 27 11.95 -1.67 -4.81
CA SER A 27 12.74 -1.80 -6.02
C SER A 27 12.70 -3.23 -6.55
N GLY A 28 12.74 -3.39 -7.88
CA GLY A 28 12.81 -4.69 -8.53
C GLY A 28 11.55 -5.55 -8.36
N PHE A 29 10.36 -4.97 -8.50
CA PHE A 29 9.11 -5.71 -8.33
C PHE A 29 9.00 -6.87 -9.34
N PRO A 30 8.60 -8.07 -8.90
CA PRO A 30 8.38 -9.20 -9.78
C PRO A 30 7.22 -8.92 -10.73
N ASN A 31 7.24 -9.54 -11.91
CA ASN A 31 6.19 -9.38 -12.91
C ASN A 31 4.88 -10.11 -12.58
N LEU A 32 4.83 -10.80 -11.44
CA LEU A 32 3.71 -11.63 -11.01
C LEU A 32 3.07 -11.03 -9.76
N PRO A 33 1.74 -11.12 -9.62
CA PRO A 33 1.06 -10.66 -8.44
C PRO A 33 1.56 -11.42 -7.21
N THR A 34 2.11 -10.68 -6.24
CA THR A 34 2.68 -11.25 -5.03
C THR A 34 2.72 -10.24 -3.90
N THR A 35 2.79 -10.73 -2.67
CA THR A 35 3.02 -9.90 -1.49
C THR A 35 4.49 -9.51 -1.42
N LEU A 36 4.76 -8.22 -1.56
CA LEU A 36 6.12 -7.66 -1.56
C LEU A 36 6.68 -7.53 -0.15
N TYR A 37 5.83 -7.07 0.76
CA TYR A 37 6.19 -6.81 2.14
C TYR A 37 4.97 -7.03 3.04
N LYS A 38 5.18 -7.53 4.25
CA LYS A 38 4.10 -7.69 5.22
C LYS A 38 4.63 -7.49 6.63
N ASP A 39 3.77 -6.94 7.46
CA ASP A 39 3.92 -6.82 8.91
C ASP A 39 2.75 -7.58 9.57
N VAL A 40 2.65 -7.51 10.90
CA VAL A 40 1.58 -8.11 11.71
C VAL A 40 0.21 -7.55 11.33
N ASP A 41 0.13 -6.26 11.02
CA ASP A 41 -1.15 -5.59 10.76
C ASP A 41 -1.45 -5.34 9.28
N LEU A 42 -0.42 -5.10 8.47
CA LEU A 42 -0.55 -4.60 7.10
C LEU A 42 0.31 -5.43 6.13
N ARG A 43 -0.09 -5.48 4.87
CA ARG A 43 0.70 -6.06 3.77
C ARG A 43 0.70 -5.14 2.56
N LEU A 44 1.87 -5.01 1.94
CA LEU A 44 2.05 -4.43 0.62
C LEU A 44 1.94 -5.57 -0.41
N ASP A 45 0.93 -5.49 -1.23
CA ASP A 45 0.59 -6.47 -2.24
C ASP A 45 0.71 -5.86 -3.63
N MET A 46 1.32 -6.59 -4.57
CA MET A 46 1.35 -6.24 -5.98
C MET A 46 0.25 -7.04 -6.67
N GLN A 47 -0.78 -6.34 -7.15
CA GLN A 47 -1.96 -6.96 -7.75
C GLN A 47 -1.77 -7.30 -9.24
N GLY A 48 -0.70 -6.79 -9.85
CA GLY A 48 -0.34 -7.09 -11.24
C GLY A 48 0.27 -5.89 -11.96
N ILE A 49 0.43 -6.05 -13.26
CA ILE A 49 0.88 -4.99 -14.17
C ILE A 49 -0.35 -4.48 -14.93
N THR A 50 -0.51 -3.16 -15.02
CA THR A 50 -1.58 -2.54 -15.82
C THR A 50 -1.26 -2.62 -17.31
N SER A 51 -2.24 -2.36 -18.17
CA SER A 51 -2.03 -2.28 -19.62
C SER A 51 -1.03 -1.19 -20.05
N ASN A 52 -0.70 -0.26 -19.15
CA ASN A 52 0.28 0.81 -19.36
C ASN A 52 1.71 0.43 -18.93
N ASP A 53 1.96 -0.85 -18.60
CA ASP A 53 3.22 -1.33 -18.06
C ASP A 53 3.61 -0.70 -16.71
N GLU A 54 2.61 -0.50 -15.84
CA GLU A 54 2.79 0.04 -14.50
C GLU A 54 2.47 -1.04 -13.46
N TRP A 55 3.30 -1.13 -12.41
CA TRP A 55 3.02 -1.99 -11.27
C TRP A 55 1.87 -1.40 -10.45
N ASN A 56 0.81 -2.19 -10.25
CA ASN A 56 -0.29 -1.85 -9.37
C ASN A 56 0.00 -2.40 -7.97
N ILE A 57 0.42 -1.51 -7.08
CA ILE A 57 0.71 -1.83 -5.68
C ILE A 57 -0.38 -1.29 -4.76
N GLN A 58 -0.73 -2.09 -3.76
CA GLN A 58 -1.81 -1.82 -2.82
C GLN A 58 -1.40 -2.23 -1.40
N ILE A 59 -1.88 -1.49 -0.41
CA ILE A 59 -1.71 -1.82 1.00
C ILE A 59 -3.04 -2.32 1.53
N GLN A 60 -3.03 -3.55 2.01
CA GLN A 60 -4.19 -4.23 2.60
C GLN A 60 -3.92 -4.54 4.06
N VAL A 61 -5.01 -4.65 4.83
CA VAL A 61 -4.94 -5.10 6.22
C VAL A 61 -4.90 -6.61 6.28
N ASN A 62 -4.00 -7.16 7.11
CA ASN A 62 -3.92 -8.60 7.34
C ASN A 62 -5.06 -9.09 8.23
N PHE A 63 -5.53 -10.31 7.96
CA PHE A 63 -6.51 -10.98 8.81
C PHE A 63 -5.90 -11.28 10.18
N GLY A 64 -6.59 -10.91 11.26
CA GLY A 64 -6.08 -11.08 12.62
C GLY A 64 -5.06 -10.03 13.07
N CYS A 65 -5.07 -8.83 12.46
CA CYS A 65 -4.22 -7.72 12.90
C CYS A 65 -4.34 -7.49 14.42
N LYS A 66 -3.20 -7.16 15.05
CA LYS A 66 -3.13 -6.88 16.48
C LYS A 66 -3.75 -5.52 16.80
N THR A 67 -3.65 -4.58 15.87
CA THR A 67 -4.25 -3.26 16.00
C THR A 67 -5.78 -3.37 15.95
N THR A 68 -6.44 -3.07 17.07
CA THR A 68 -7.91 -3.16 17.21
C THR A 68 -8.65 -2.25 16.24
N SER A 69 -8.10 -1.07 15.95
CA SER A 69 -8.68 -0.12 14.99
C SER A 69 -8.67 -0.63 13.55
N LEU A 70 -7.73 -1.51 13.18
CA LEU A 70 -7.59 -2.07 11.82
C LEU A 70 -8.42 -3.34 11.63
N ARG A 71 -8.78 -4.04 12.71
CA ARG A 71 -9.56 -5.29 12.66
C ARG A 71 -10.85 -5.20 11.85
N PRO A 72 -11.70 -4.17 12.00
CA PRO A 72 -12.93 -4.06 11.20
C PRO A 72 -12.65 -3.82 9.71
N PHE A 73 -11.44 -3.40 9.36
CA PHE A 73 -11.01 -3.15 7.98
C PHE A 73 -10.22 -4.32 7.39
N ALA A 74 -10.05 -5.43 8.10
CA ALA A 74 -9.41 -6.61 7.54
C ALA A 74 -10.44 -7.47 6.77
N PRO A 75 -10.16 -7.97 5.55
CA PRO A 75 -8.94 -7.83 4.74
C PRO A 75 -9.07 -6.77 3.63
N THR A 76 -9.56 -5.59 3.95
CA THR A 76 -9.84 -4.50 2.99
C THR A 76 -8.56 -3.72 2.64
N THR A 77 -8.53 -3.14 1.44
CA THR A 77 -7.48 -2.20 1.01
C THR A 77 -7.63 -0.88 1.75
N VAL A 78 -6.54 -0.42 2.37
CA VAL A 78 -6.48 0.86 3.13
C VAL A 78 -5.68 1.94 2.40
N ALA A 79 -4.82 1.56 1.46
CA ALA A 79 -4.18 2.49 0.53
C ALA A 79 -4.02 1.82 -0.84
N GLY A 80 -4.57 2.43 -1.89
CA GLY A 80 -4.39 1.95 -3.27
C GLY A 80 -5.61 2.22 -4.17
N PRO A 81 -5.46 2.03 -5.50
CA PRO A 81 -4.27 1.54 -6.23
C PRO A 81 -3.19 2.60 -6.42
N ALA A 82 -1.94 2.28 -6.06
CA ALA A 82 -0.77 3.07 -6.40
C ALA A 82 -0.12 2.51 -7.67
N LEU A 83 -0.01 3.34 -8.70
CA LEU A 83 0.58 2.97 -9.98
C LEU A 83 2.04 3.42 -10.00
N VAL A 84 2.96 2.47 -10.22
CA VAL A 84 4.39 2.74 -10.33
C VAL A 84 4.84 2.30 -11.71
N SER A 85 5.25 3.24 -12.54
CA SER A 85 5.72 2.94 -13.88
C SER A 85 7.00 2.09 -13.85
N ARG A 86 7.09 1.10 -14.75
CA ARG A 86 8.26 0.23 -14.88
C ARG A 86 9.39 0.88 -15.68
N THR A 87 9.02 1.70 -16.65
CA THR A 87 9.91 2.34 -17.62
C THR A 87 10.46 3.67 -17.11
N ALA A 88 9.64 4.43 -16.38
CA ALA A 88 10.09 5.58 -15.63
C ALA A 88 10.61 5.07 -14.28
N SER A 89 11.92 5.13 -14.06
CA SER A 89 12.53 4.86 -12.77
C SER A 89 12.10 5.94 -11.78
N LEU A 90 10.93 5.75 -11.16
CA LEU A 90 10.46 6.58 -10.05
C LEU A 90 11.39 6.41 -8.86
N SER A 91 11.67 7.51 -8.18
CA SER A 91 12.43 7.45 -6.94
C SER A 91 11.60 6.76 -5.85
N LEU A 92 12.28 6.08 -4.93
CA LEU A 92 11.64 5.38 -3.80
C LEU A 92 10.73 6.31 -3.00
N GLU A 93 11.15 7.58 -2.85
CA GLU A 93 10.37 8.65 -2.22
C GLU A 93 9.08 8.97 -2.98
N GLU A 94 9.10 8.94 -4.32
CA GLU A 94 7.89 9.17 -5.12
C GLU A 94 6.90 8.02 -4.95
N ILE A 95 7.37 6.77 -4.89
CA ILE A 95 6.52 5.61 -4.62
C ILE A 95 5.86 5.75 -3.24
N ARG A 96 6.62 6.14 -2.22
CA ARG A 96 6.07 6.44 -0.88
C ARG A 96 5.05 7.58 -0.93
N ALA A 97 5.31 8.64 -1.70
CA ALA A 97 4.40 9.76 -1.86
C ALA A 97 3.09 9.36 -2.56
N ILE A 98 3.15 8.54 -3.62
CA ILE A 98 1.96 8.00 -4.30
C ILE A 98 1.15 7.15 -3.33
N LEU A 99 1.79 6.23 -2.59
CA LEU A 99 1.11 5.40 -1.59
C LEU A 99 0.42 6.27 -0.54
N ARG A 100 1.08 7.31 -0.04
CA ARG A 100 0.48 8.28 0.89
C ARG A 100 -0.70 9.03 0.28
N ALA A 101 -0.62 9.41 -0.99
CA ALA A 101 -1.71 10.10 -1.68
C ALA A 101 -2.92 9.18 -1.93
N THR A 102 -2.70 7.87 -2.05
CA THR A 102 -3.76 6.87 -2.22
C THR A 102 -4.39 6.40 -0.91
N MET A 103 -3.92 6.91 0.24
CA MET A 103 -4.60 6.67 1.52
C MET A 103 -5.98 7.33 1.45
N CYS A 104 -7.05 6.55 1.62
CA CYS A 104 -8.40 7.11 1.68
C CYS A 104 -8.56 7.98 2.94
N CYS A 105 -8.83 9.27 2.75
CA CYS A 105 -9.37 10.18 3.77
C CYS A 105 -10.88 10.00 3.96
#